data_AF-A0A3P1XLX5-F1
#
_entry.id   AF-A0A3P1XLX5-F1
#
_cell.length_a   1.000
_cell.length_b   1.000
_cell.length_c   1.000
_cell.angle_alpha   90.00
_cell.angle_beta   90.00
_cell.angle_gamma   90.00
#
_symmetry.space_group_name_H-M   'P 1'
#
loop_
_entity.id
_entity.type
_entity.pdbx_description
1 polymer ?
#
loop_
_entity_poly.entity_id
_entity_poly.type
_entity_poly.pdbx_seq_one_letter_code
_entity_poly.pdbx_strand_id
1 'polypeptide(L)'
;MSSQAVVWAAKAYFEGMKPIHRLILLRMGNWVGFDRICRTDWDDLAKATCCTRPEFERALAELQIAGLVTVDFEGESHTGERETHVILHYTDEY
;
A
#
# COMPACT_ATOMS: atom_id res chain seq x y z
N MET A 1 4.12 -3.13 25.53
CA MET A 1 5.21 -2.38 24.87
C MET A 1 4.80 -0.91 24.83
N SER A 2 5.65 0.04 25.24
CA SER A 2 5.23 1.44 25.37
C SER A 2 4.95 2.07 24.00
N SER A 3 3.87 2.86 23.89
CA SER A 3 3.42 3.44 22.62
C SER A 3 4.49 4.32 21.96
N GLN A 4 5.43 4.90 22.71
CA GLN A 4 6.50 5.73 22.14
C GLN A 4 7.49 4.98 21.25
N ALA A 5 7.78 3.70 21.52
CA ALA A 5 8.71 2.93 20.69
C ALA A 5 8.12 2.67 19.29
N VAL A 6 6.81 2.44 19.23
CA VAL A 6 6.05 2.26 17.97
C VAL A 6 6.00 3.58 17.20
N VAL A 7 5.75 4.70 17.88
CA VAL A 7 5.75 6.05 17.28
C VAL A 7 7.12 6.41 16.69
N TRP A 8 8.20 6.10 17.40
CA TRP A 8 9.56 6.36 16.93
C TRP A 8 9.94 5.48 15.74
N ALA A 9 9.58 4.20 15.78
CA ALA A 9 9.79 3.29 14.65
C ALA A 9 8.99 3.74 13.42
N ALA A 10 7.72 4.13 13.59
CA ALA A 10 6.89 4.68 12.52
C ALA A 10 7.49 5.97 11.96
N LYS A 11 7.89 6.91 12.82
CA LYS A 11 8.49 8.18 12.40
C LYS A 11 9.81 8.01 11.65
N ALA A 12 10.74 7.21 12.19
CA ALA A 12 12.01 6.92 11.53
C ALA A 12 11.80 6.20 10.19
N TYR A 13 10.80 5.32 10.12
CA TYR A 13 10.43 4.66 8.88
C TYR A 13 9.86 5.64 7.85
N PHE A 14 8.99 6.58 8.25
CA PHE A 14 8.49 7.63 7.38
C PHE A 14 9.62 8.55 6.88
N GLU A 15 10.52 8.98 7.75
CA GLU A 15 11.67 9.84 7.41
C GLU A 15 12.66 9.12 6.46
N GLY A 16 12.88 7.82 6.64
CA GLY A 16 13.71 6.98 5.77
C GLY A 16 13.00 6.42 4.52
N MET A 17 11.70 6.67 4.36
CA MET A 17 10.91 6.10 3.28
C MET A 17 11.26 6.72 1.93
N LYS A 18 11.42 5.87 0.91
CA LYS A 18 11.62 6.32 -0.48
C LYS A 18 10.42 7.19 -0.92
N PRO A 19 10.64 8.25 -1.72
CA PRO A 19 9.55 9.10 -2.22
C PRO A 19 8.42 8.32 -2.91
N ILE A 20 8.78 7.25 -3.65
CA ILE A 20 7.82 6.39 -4.35
C ILE A 20 6.87 5.66 -3.38
N HIS A 21 7.36 5.19 -2.23
CA HIS A 21 6.52 4.54 -1.21
C HIS A 21 5.49 5.51 -0.64
N ARG A 22 5.92 6.75 -0.35
CA ARG A 22 5.01 7.79 0.15
C ARG A 22 3.93 8.12 -0.87
N LEU A 23 4.31 8.22 -2.15
CA LEU A 23 3.37 8.46 -3.26
C LEU A 23 2.36 7.32 -3.41
N ILE A 24 2.81 6.07 -3.36
CA ILE A 24 1.93 4.89 -3.43
C ILE A 24 0.91 4.92 -2.28
N LEU A 25 1.36 5.09 -1.04
CA LEU A 25 0.49 5.12 0.13
C LEU A 25 -0.52 6.29 0.07
N LEU A 26 -0.08 7.48 -0.36
CA LEU A 26 -0.96 8.65 -0.53
C LEU A 26 -2.03 8.40 -1.60
N ARG A 27 -1.63 7.87 -2.76
CA ARG A 27 -2.56 7.59 -3.87
C ARG A 27 -3.57 6.53 -3.49
N MET A 28 -3.11 5.44 -2.90
CA MET A 28 -3.98 4.37 -2.46
C MET A 28 -4.91 4.84 -1.34
N GLY A 29 -4.40 5.57 -0.34
CA GLY A 29 -5.21 6.12 0.75
C GLY A 29 -6.34 7.03 0.24
N ASN A 30 -6.05 7.87 -0.76
CA ASN A 30 -7.06 8.71 -1.41
C ASN A 30 -8.07 7.90 -2.22
N TRP A 31 -7.69 6.73 -2.73
CA TRP A 31 -8.56 5.87 -3.53
C TRP A 31 -9.49 5.02 -2.67
N VAL A 32 -8.97 4.42 -1.61
CA VAL A 32 -9.73 3.49 -0.76
C VAL A 32 -10.59 4.20 0.28
N GLY A 33 -10.28 5.46 0.61
CA GLY A 33 -10.95 6.17 1.69
C GLY A 33 -10.96 5.35 2.98
N PHE A 34 -12.16 5.09 3.53
CA PHE A 34 -12.34 4.32 4.76
C PHE A 34 -12.33 2.79 4.57
N ASP A 35 -12.51 2.30 3.34
CA ASP A 35 -12.69 0.86 3.08
C ASP A 35 -11.38 0.07 3.11
N ARG A 36 -10.22 0.77 3.13
CA ARG A 36 -8.84 0.23 3.22
C ARG A 36 -8.42 -0.74 2.12
N ILE A 37 -9.35 -1.17 1.28
CA ILE A 37 -9.13 -2.15 0.22
C ILE A 37 -9.10 -1.40 -1.12
N CYS A 38 -7.95 -1.43 -1.76
CA CYS A 38 -7.76 -0.90 -3.10
C CYS A 38 -8.05 -2.01 -4.11
N ARG A 39 -9.22 -1.94 -4.75
CA ARG A 39 -9.62 -2.80 -5.86
C ARG A 39 -9.37 -2.05 -7.17
N THR A 40 -8.17 -2.17 -7.72
CA THR A 40 -7.82 -1.48 -8.96
C THR A 40 -6.68 -2.19 -9.68
N ASP A 41 -6.58 -1.98 -10.98
CA ASP A 41 -5.49 -2.48 -11.80
C ASP A 41 -4.15 -1.83 -11.39
N TRP A 42 -3.09 -2.64 -11.37
CA TRP A 42 -1.73 -2.21 -11.06
C TRP A 42 -1.20 -1.17 -12.04
N ASP A 43 -1.59 -1.22 -13.31
CA ASP A 43 -1.18 -0.26 -14.32
C ASP A 43 -1.76 1.13 -14.03
N ASP A 44 -2.98 1.20 -13.50
CA ASP A 44 -3.61 2.47 -13.16
C ASP A 44 -3.01 3.08 -11.90
N LEU A 45 -2.64 2.25 -10.91
CA LEU A 45 -1.88 2.73 -9.76
C LEU A 45 -0.47 3.17 -10.15
N ALA A 46 0.24 2.39 -10.98
CA ALA A 46 1.58 2.73 -11.43
C ALA A 46 1.59 4.07 -12.22
N LYS A 47 0.60 4.28 -13.09
CA LYS A 47 0.39 5.57 -13.76
C LYS A 47 0.13 6.70 -12.76
N ALA A 48 -0.71 6.48 -11.74
CA ALA A 48 -1.03 7.49 -10.74
C ALA A 48 0.18 7.89 -9.87
N THR A 49 1.19 7.02 -9.77
CA THR A 49 2.46 7.25 -9.07
C THR A 49 3.61 7.64 -9.99
N CYS A 50 3.34 7.87 -11.28
CA CYS A 50 4.33 8.26 -12.29
C CYS A 50 5.53 7.30 -12.36
N CYS A 51 5.31 6.00 -12.15
CA CYS A 51 6.36 4.98 -12.24
C CYS A 51 5.97 3.87 -13.22
N THR A 52 6.96 3.09 -13.64
CA THR A 52 6.71 1.89 -14.44
C THR A 52 6.07 0.81 -13.57
N ARG A 53 5.35 -0.14 -14.20
CA ARG A 53 4.77 -1.30 -13.51
C ARG A 53 5.82 -2.08 -12.69
N PRO A 54 7.02 -2.40 -13.20
CA PRO A 54 8.03 -3.11 -12.40
C PRO A 54 8.54 -2.32 -11.18
N GLU A 55 8.66 -1.00 -11.30
CA GLU A 55 9.05 -0.14 -10.16
C GLU A 55 7.96 -0.09 -9.10
N PHE A 56 6.71 -0.01 -9.54
CA PHE A 56 5.54 -0.06 -8.68
C PHE A 56 5.47 -1.38 -7.92
N GLU A 57 5.59 -2.51 -8.62
CA GLU A 57 5.58 -3.86 -8.03
C GLU A 57 6.69 -4.04 -7.00
N ARG A 58 7.92 -3.58 -7.31
CA ARG A 58 9.04 -3.62 -6.37
C ARG A 58 8.75 -2.79 -5.12
N ALA A 59 8.24 -1.57 -5.30
CA ALA A 59 7.90 -0.68 -4.19
C ALA A 59 6.78 -1.25 -3.31
N LEU A 60 5.80 -1.93 -3.91
CA LEU A 60 4.73 -2.62 -3.21
C LEU A 60 5.25 -3.80 -2.38
N ALA A 61 6.16 -4.60 -2.95
CA ALA A 61 6.81 -5.67 -2.21
C ALA A 61 7.62 -5.13 -1.00
N GLU A 62 8.33 -4.01 -1.17
CA GLU A 62 9.04 -3.34 -0.08
C GLU A 62 8.08 -2.84 1.02
N LEU A 63 6.94 -2.27 0.64
CA LEU A 63 5.88 -1.84 1.57
C LEU A 63 5.23 -3.04 2.30
N GLN A 64 5.08 -4.17 1.62
CA GLN A 64 4.53 -5.40 2.21
C GLN A 64 5.49 -6.02 3.22
N ILE A 65 6.79 -6.06 2.91
CA ILE A 65 7.84 -6.49 3.86
C ILE A 65 7.85 -5.60 5.10
N ALA A 66 7.59 -4.31 4.93
CA ALA A 66 7.47 -3.36 6.04
C ALA A 66 6.16 -3.47 6.83
N GLY A 67 5.23 -4.34 6.40
CA GLY A 67 3.95 -4.57 7.08
C GLY A 67 2.92 -3.46 6.89
N LEU A 68 3.14 -2.52 5.96
CA LEU A 68 2.26 -1.38 5.71
C LEU A 68 1.09 -1.73 4.78
N VAL A 69 1.28 -2.72 3.92
CA VAL A 69 0.26 -3.19 2.99
C VAL A 69 0.23 -4.71 2.97
N THR A 70 -0.94 -5.29 2.71
CA THR A 70 -1.06 -6.69 2.26
C THR A 70 -1.58 -6.69 0.85
N VAL A 71 -0.96 -7.49 -0.02
CA VAL A 71 -1.51 -7.81 -1.33
C VAL A 71 -2.22 -9.14 -1.20
N ASP A 72 -3.53 -9.13 -1.35
CA ASP A 72 -4.35 -10.32 -1.46
C ASP A 72 -4.76 -10.53 -2.92
N PHE A 73 -4.76 -11.78 -3.35
CA PHE A 73 -5.24 -12.17 -4.67
C PHE A 73 -6.55 -12.90 -4.41
N GLU A 74 -7.66 -12.18 -4.38
CA GLU A 74 -8.94 -12.85 -4.24
C GLU A 74 -9.16 -13.76 -5.45
N GLY A 75 -9.58 -14.99 -5.16
CA GLY A 75 -9.96 -15.97 -6.18
C GLY A 75 -11.05 -15.41 -7.10
N GLU A 76 -11.03 -15.88 -8.34
CA GLU A 76 -11.88 -15.48 -9.49
C GLU A 76 -13.09 -14.60 -9.14
N SER A 77 -13.08 -13.37 -9.68
CA SER A 77 -14.26 -12.50 -9.65
C SER A 77 -15.44 -13.15 -10.39
N HIS A 78 -16.64 -12.60 -10.21
CA HIS A 78 -17.83 -13.01 -10.97
C HIS A 78 -17.69 -12.88 -12.50
N THR A 79 -16.66 -12.15 -12.99
CA THR A 79 -16.32 -12.02 -14.41
C THR A 79 -15.22 -12.99 -14.86
N GLY A 80 -14.64 -13.77 -13.95
CA GLY A 80 -13.50 -14.65 -14.21
C GLY A 80 -12.15 -13.92 -14.21
N GLU A 81 -12.11 -12.65 -13.78
CA GLU A 81 -10.88 -11.86 -13.70
C GLU A 81 -10.27 -11.96 -12.29
N ARG A 82 -8.95 -12.09 -12.22
CA ARG A 82 -8.23 -12.06 -10.94
C ARG A 82 -8.15 -10.63 -10.45
N GLU A 83 -9.03 -10.25 -9.53
CA GLU A 83 -8.93 -8.96 -8.85
C GLU A 83 -7.82 -9.02 -7.80
N THR A 84 -6.85 -8.11 -7.90
CA THR A 84 -5.80 -7.97 -6.89
C THR A 84 -6.22 -6.89 -5.91
N HIS A 85 -6.26 -7.25 -4.64
CA HIS A 85 -6.64 -6.37 -3.56
C HIS A 85 -5.40 -5.93 -2.82
N VAL A 86 -5.18 -4.62 -2.73
CA VAL A 86 -4.13 -4.09 -1.86
C VAL A 86 -4.79 -3.46 -0.64
N ILE A 87 -4.53 -4.05 0.52
CA ILE A 87 -5.08 -3.66 1.80
C ILE A 87 -4.08 -2.77 2.51
N LEU A 88 -4.48 -1.56 2.87
CA LEU A 88 -3.67 -0.65 3.67
C LEU A 88 -3.82 -0.95 5.16
N HIS A 89 -2.68 -1.13 5.84
CA HIS A 89 -2.63 -1.27 7.29
C HIS A 89 -2.31 0.09 7.93
N TYR A 90 -3.33 0.90 8.20
CA TYR A 90 -3.20 1.95 9.22
C TYR A 90 -3.57 1.35 10.56
N THR A 91 -2.76 1.62 11.57
CA THR A 91 -3.14 1.31 12.95
C THR A 91 -4.16 2.35 13.36
N ASP A 92 -5.35 1.90 13.77
CA ASP A 92 -6.42 2.73 14.32
C ASP A 92 -6.08 3.28 15.73
N GLU A 93 -4.81 3.22 16.12
CA GLU A 93 -4.29 3.56 17.45
C GLU A 93 -3.68 4.97 17.53
N TYR A 94 -4.02 5.86 16.59
CA TYR A 94 -3.64 7.27 16.63
C TYR A 94 -4.85 8.20 16.68
#